data_AF-A0A316HSN6-F1
#
_entry.id   AF-A0A316HSN6-F1
#
_cell.length_a   1.000
_cell.length_b   1.000
_cell.length_c   1.000
_cell.angle_alpha   90.00
_cell.angle_beta   90.00
_cell.angle_gamma   90.00
#
_symmetry.space_group_name_H-M   'P 1'
#
loop_
_entity.id
_entity.type
_entity.pdbx_description
1 polymer ?
#
loop_
_entity_poly.entity_id
_entity_poly.type
_entity_poly.pdbx_seq_one_letter_code
_entity_poly.pdbx_strand_id
1 'polypeptide(L)'
;MSSLRRRPVLLAALSALILITPAAVAHEAGGSTSTDGGIDHAEATHGHHQHGGDHGHLPASKANVKVVGKAAINQDTEGRVADVGIHNGYAYLAAFRDPNCQKGGVYVFDIRDPAKPKQINFIRTGQDSYVGEGSQVVRIDTPKFTGDVLAFNNEICGTHLNTTTVGGATLVDVTNPKVHKYLAQGFGDFAPVSRNAAGLAHEVHSVFIWDAGDKAYAVLVDDEEFADVDIFDITDPRAPVMIAEYDLFERFPQILQAAPANLVEVFHHDMIVKEIAGRQVMLISYWDAGYVKLDVTNPLNPVYLGDTDFANPDPELLESAGIVAAPEGNAHQSEFTKNNDYVIAADEDFGPYALKAFTDDGTSFGANQGDLTPQLAAGQTLSGTGIYVGRACDVDTAVPAAPAAGTGQIAVVTRGACTFTEKLANVVAAGGYEAAVVVNREGECGAFGMTLEGTLPAFSVDRRTGFGFFDKEGEYDEAQCLAGGDTEQGSLIPGLAIGATGDVITFSSSFDGWGYVHLYRNNDGKMAELDTYAIPEAHDPAKASGHGDLSVHEVATSPTRNDLAYLSYYSGGLRVTKIVNDSLVEVGHFIDEGGNNFWGVQVFSHNGREYVAASDRDYGLYIFEYTGN
;
A
#
# COMPACT_ATOMS: atom_id res chain seq x y z
N MET A 1 30.66 -35.52 61.43
CA MET A 1 30.30 -34.82 62.69
C MET A 1 30.92 -33.43 62.66
N SER A 2 30.11 -32.41 63.00
CA SER A 2 30.41 -31.03 63.50
C SER A 2 31.87 -30.52 63.47
N SER A 3 32.24 -29.26 63.28
CA SER A 3 31.61 -27.94 63.05
C SER A 3 32.72 -26.89 63.31
N LEU A 4 32.62 -25.70 62.70
CA LEU A 4 33.18 -24.40 63.13
C LEU A 4 34.72 -24.21 63.02
N ARG A 5 35.25 -23.42 62.07
CA ARG A 5 35.36 -21.94 61.93
C ARG A 5 36.42 -21.23 62.81
N ARG A 6 37.22 -20.38 62.12
CA ARG A 6 38.05 -19.21 62.55
C ARG A 6 39.47 -19.58 63.03
N ARG A 7 40.58 -18.91 62.69
CA ARG A 7 40.95 -17.57 62.14
C ARG A 7 42.53 -17.58 61.97
N PRO A 8 43.29 -16.51 61.67
CA PRO A 8 43.51 -15.87 60.36
C PRO A 8 45.01 -15.50 60.08
N VAL A 9 45.25 -14.68 59.04
CA VAL A 9 46.13 -13.47 59.03
C VAL A 9 47.64 -13.54 58.60
N LEU A 10 47.92 -12.76 57.53
CA LEU A 10 49.12 -11.98 57.12
C LEU A 10 50.43 -12.70 56.71
N LEU A 11 51.27 -12.22 55.77
CA LEU A 11 51.28 -11.12 54.77
C LEU A 11 52.57 -11.33 53.94
N ALA A 12 52.54 -11.14 52.62
CA ALA A 12 53.72 -10.67 51.87
C ALA A 12 53.24 -10.00 50.58
N ALA A 13 53.49 -8.70 50.50
CA ALA A 13 53.18 -7.82 49.39
C ALA A 13 54.36 -7.73 48.41
N LEU A 14 54.09 -7.50 47.12
CA LEU A 14 54.68 -6.39 46.37
C LEU A 14 53.92 -6.13 45.04
N SER A 15 53.25 -4.97 45.02
CA SER A 15 53.05 -3.98 43.96
C SER A 15 53.12 -4.34 42.46
N ALA A 16 52.00 -4.11 41.75
CA ALA A 16 52.01 -3.54 40.39
C ALA A 16 50.65 -2.91 40.04
N LEU A 17 50.72 -1.83 39.26
CA LEU A 17 49.70 -0.87 38.83
C LEU A 17 48.40 -1.48 38.31
N ILE A 18 47.28 -0.82 38.65
CA ILE A 18 45.93 -1.08 38.13
C ILE A 18 45.73 -0.29 36.83
N LEU A 19 45.49 -1.01 35.73
CA LEU A 19 44.75 -0.54 34.56
C LEU A 19 43.63 -1.55 34.33
N ILE A 20 42.39 -1.11 34.48
CA ILE A 20 41.20 -1.93 34.23
C ILE A 20 40.86 -1.78 32.75
N THR A 21 41.10 -2.82 31.97
CA THR A 21 40.45 -3.07 30.69
C THR A 21 39.43 -4.19 30.90
N PRO A 22 38.13 -4.02 30.58
CA PRO A 22 37.25 -5.16 30.40
C PRO A 22 37.65 -5.86 29.10
N ALA A 23 37.98 -7.15 29.19
CA ALA A 23 38.14 -8.00 28.03
C ALA A 23 36.79 -8.11 27.32
N ALA A 24 36.70 -7.54 26.12
CA ALA A 24 35.69 -7.91 25.14
C ALA A 24 35.99 -9.35 24.73
N VAL A 25 35.09 -10.27 25.08
CA VAL A 25 35.07 -11.61 24.51
C VAL A 25 34.48 -11.44 23.13
N ALA A 26 35.23 -11.88 22.11
CA ALA A 26 34.79 -11.92 20.73
C ALA A 26 33.48 -12.70 20.61
N HIS A 27 32.44 -12.05 20.11
CA HIS A 27 31.31 -12.73 19.48
C HIS A 27 31.68 -12.89 18.00
N GLU A 28 31.76 -14.14 17.56
CA GLU A 28 31.93 -14.47 16.15
C GLU A 28 30.79 -13.90 15.32
N ALA A 29 31.16 -13.44 14.13
CA ALA A 29 30.31 -12.85 13.12
C ALA A 29 29.14 -13.78 12.74
N GLY A 30 27.92 -13.31 12.98
CA GLY A 30 26.71 -13.71 12.27
C GLY A 30 26.36 -12.59 11.30
N GLY A 31 26.24 -12.91 10.01
CA GLY A 31 26.07 -11.95 8.93
C GLY A 31 24.88 -11.02 9.14
N SER A 32 25.14 -9.72 9.10
CA SER A 32 24.11 -8.70 8.94
C SER A 32 23.68 -8.67 7.47
N THR A 33 22.49 -9.13 7.16
CA THR A 33 21.80 -8.69 5.95
C THR A 33 21.37 -7.24 6.21
N SER A 34 22.03 -6.32 5.52
CA SER A 34 21.69 -4.90 5.49
C SER A 34 20.34 -4.75 4.81
N THR A 35 19.31 -4.28 5.52
CA THR A 35 18.12 -3.72 4.87
C THR A 35 18.60 -2.48 4.11
N ASP A 36 18.69 -2.56 2.79
CA ASP A 36 19.28 -1.52 1.93
C ASP A 36 18.36 -0.31 1.68
N GLY A 37 17.16 -0.34 2.27
CA GLY A 37 16.10 0.65 2.06
C GLY A 37 15.19 0.30 0.88
N GLY A 38 15.35 -0.89 0.28
CA GLY A 38 14.49 -1.39 -0.79
C GLY A 38 13.12 -1.80 -0.28
N ILE A 39 12.11 -1.32 -0.98
CA ILE A 39 10.71 -1.69 -0.81
C ILE A 39 10.43 -2.71 -1.91
N ASP A 40 10.08 -3.96 -1.55
CA ASP A 40 9.94 -5.03 -2.53
C ASP A 40 8.59 -5.74 -2.53
N HIS A 41 8.13 -5.89 -3.78
CA HIS A 41 7.12 -6.78 -4.35
C HIS A 41 5.64 -6.45 -4.10
N ALA A 42 4.85 -6.61 -5.18
CA ALA A 42 3.53 -6.01 -5.50
C ALA A 42 3.54 -4.49 -5.74
N GLU A 43 4.41 -3.74 -5.05
CA GLU A 43 4.59 -2.28 -5.20
C GLU A 43 5.41 -1.86 -6.45
N ALA A 44 5.68 -2.79 -7.39
CA ALA A 44 6.81 -2.71 -8.33
C ALA A 44 6.44 -2.56 -9.81
N THR A 45 5.16 -2.55 -10.18
CA THR A 45 4.71 -1.91 -11.42
C THR A 45 4.53 -0.39 -11.24
N HIS A 46 4.62 0.09 -10.00
CA HIS A 46 4.13 1.41 -9.61
C HIS A 46 5.21 2.23 -8.94
N GLY A 47 5.45 3.43 -9.49
CA GLY A 47 6.27 4.47 -8.87
C GLY A 47 5.56 5.24 -7.77
N HIS A 48 4.65 4.56 -7.08
CA HIS A 48 3.83 5.12 -6.04
C HIS A 48 4.23 4.34 -4.79
N HIS A 49 4.97 5.00 -3.90
CA HIS A 49 5.03 4.55 -2.53
C HIS A 49 3.57 4.36 -2.11
N GLN A 50 3.14 3.15 -1.76
CA GLN A 50 1.79 2.98 -1.22
C GLN A 50 1.63 3.82 0.06
N HIS A 51 2.72 4.30 0.66
CA HIS A 51 2.71 5.37 1.65
C HIS A 51 3.83 6.38 1.37
N GLY A 52 3.47 7.52 0.79
CA GLY A 52 4.30 8.71 0.74
C GLY A 52 4.41 9.36 2.14
N GLY A 53 5.52 10.06 2.37
CA GLY A 53 6.08 10.26 3.70
C GLY A 53 5.26 11.09 4.72
N ASP A 54 5.58 10.86 6.00
CA ASP A 54 4.99 11.47 7.20
C ASP A 54 5.32 12.97 7.38
N HIS A 55 5.65 13.67 6.30
CA HIS A 55 6.25 15.00 6.36
C HIS A 55 5.37 16.05 5.70
N GLY A 56 4.67 16.77 6.58
CA GLY A 56 3.80 17.88 6.22
C GLY A 56 2.35 17.44 6.20
N HIS A 57 1.47 18.38 6.52
CA HIS A 57 0.03 18.22 6.41
C HIS A 57 -0.56 19.52 5.92
N LEU A 58 -1.77 19.45 5.37
CA LEU A 58 -2.57 20.66 5.18
C LEU A 58 -2.86 21.34 6.54
N PRO A 59 -3.02 22.68 6.57
CA PRO A 59 -3.36 23.38 7.79
C PRO A 59 -4.68 22.90 8.41
N ALA A 60 -4.74 22.90 9.73
CA ALA A 60 -5.95 22.58 10.49
C ALA A 60 -7.14 23.43 10.01
N SER A 61 -8.26 22.76 9.74
CA SER A 61 -9.47 23.39 9.20
C SER A 61 -10.69 22.52 9.46
N LYS A 62 -11.87 23.13 9.50
CA LYS A 62 -13.13 22.38 9.57
C LYS A 62 -14.31 23.19 9.07
N ALA A 63 -15.25 22.49 8.43
CA ALA A 63 -16.54 23.02 8.04
C ALA A 63 -17.61 21.95 8.22
N ASN A 64 -18.75 22.29 8.84
CA ASN A 64 -19.92 21.43 8.99
C ASN A 64 -19.66 20.03 9.58
N VAL A 65 -18.52 19.78 10.20
CA VAL A 65 -18.18 18.52 10.88
C VAL A 65 -17.82 18.81 12.33
N LYS A 66 -18.26 17.93 13.22
CA LYS A 66 -17.93 17.96 14.65
C LYS A 66 -17.19 16.68 15.04
N VAL A 67 -16.03 16.83 15.67
CA VAL A 67 -15.38 15.74 16.40
C VAL A 67 -16.22 15.40 17.63
N VAL A 68 -16.75 14.19 17.68
CA VAL A 68 -17.57 13.68 18.79
C VAL A 68 -16.67 13.04 19.85
N GLY A 69 -15.71 12.24 19.41
CA GLY A 69 -14.72 11.60 20.26
C GLY A 69 -13.52 11.14 19.43
N LYS A 70 -12.39 10.91 20.09
CA LYS A 70 -11.21 10.29 19.48
C LYS A 70 -10.42 9.53 20.53
N ALA A 71 -9.71 8.48 20.13
CA ALA A 71 -8.86 7.68 21.02
C ALA A 71 -7.62 7.17 20.30
N ALA A 72 -6.46 7.41 20.90
CA ALA A 72 -5.21 6.88 20.40
C ALA A 72 -5.16 5.35 20.55
N ILE A 73 -4.44 4.68 19.66
CA ILE A 73 -4.03 3.30 19.88
C ILE A 73 -3.07 3.19 21.08
N ASN A 74 -3.04 2.04 21.74
CA ASN A 74 -2.13 1.76 22.85
C ASN A 74 -0.72 1.35 22.34
N GLN A 75 -0.24 1.98 21.28
CA GLN A 75 1.10 1.83 20.70
C GLN A 75 1.49 3.21 20.16
N ASP A 76 2.63 3.75 20.58
CA ASP A 76 3.04 5.13 20.27
C ASP A 76 3.97 5.11 19.05
N THR A 77 3.40 4.91 17.87
CA THR A 77 4.13 4.89 16.60
C THR A 77 3.24 5.34 15.44
N GLU A 78 3.78 6.25 14.64
CA GLU A 78 3.19 6.78 13.41
C GLU A 78 3.08 5.68 12.33
N GLY A 79 2.19 5.87 11.35
CA GLY A 79 1.96 4.94 10.24
C GLY A 79 1.28 3.61 10.60
N ARG A 80 0.90 3.39 11.87
CA ARG A 80 0.56 2.06 12.39
C ARG A 80 -0.87 1.61 12.13
N VAL A 81 -1.78 2.52 11.82
CA VAL A 81 -3.22 2.25 11.70
C VAL A 81 -3.62 2.23 10.23
N ALA A 82 -4.44 1.26 9.81
CA ALA A 82 -5.00 1.20 8.45
C ALA A 82 -6.54 1.19 8.50
N ASP A 83 -7.22 0.38 7.69
CA ASP A 83 -8.69 0.29 7.55
C ASP A 83 -9.48 0.21 8.89
N VAL A 84 -10.75 0.63 8.88
CA VAL A 84 -11.67 0.64 10.03
C VAL A 84 -13.05 0.01 9.75
N GLY A 85 -13.31 -1.15 10.35
CA GLY A 85 -14.65 -1.73 10.42
C GLY A 85 -15.44 -1.32 11.66
N ILE A 86 -16.77 -1.18 11.54
CA ILE A 86 -17.67 -0.95 12.68
C ILE A 86 -18.74 -2.04 12.78
N HIS A 87 -18.91 -2.62 13.97
CA HIS A 87 -20.04 -3.52 14.25
C HIS A 87 -20.52 -3.45 15.70
N ASN A 88 -21.84 -3.38 15.90
CA ASN A 88 -22.51 -3.45 17.19
C ASN A 88 -21.92 -2.55 18.30
N GLY A 89 -21.46 -1.34 17.95
CA GLY A 89 -20.87 -0.38 18.88
C GLY A 89 -19.40 -0.63 19.22
N TYR A 90 -18.68 -1.35 18.36
CA TYR A 90 -17.24 -1.53 18.42
C TYR A 90 -16.60 -1.14 17.08
N ALA A 91 -15.40 -0.58 17.15
CA ALA A 91 -14.56 -0.31 15.98
C ALA A 91 -13.37 -1.28 15.95
N TYR A 92 -12.97 -1.69 14.75
CA TYR A 92 -11.93 -2.66 14.46
C TYR A 92 -10.97 -2.00 13.48
N LEU A 93 -9.83 -1.54 13.99
CA LEU A 93 -8.85 -0.80 13.19
C LEU A 93 -7.70 -1.75 12.86
N ALA A 94 -7.36 -1.88 11.58
CA ALA A 94 -6.23 -2.66 11.11
C ALA A 94 -4.91 -2.08 11.67
N ALA A 95 -3.92 -2.96 11.84
CA ALA A 95 -2.59 -2.63 12.36
C ALA A 95 -1.54 -2.95 11.30
N PHE A 96 -1.12 -1.89 10.62
CA PHE A 96 -0.30 -1.89 9.41
C PHE A 96 1.15 -2.36 9.65
N ARG A 97 2.02 -2.35 8.63
CA ARG A 97 3.42 -2.80 8.77
C ARG A 97 4.30 -1.82 9.54
N ASP A 98 4.06 -0.52 9.51
CA ASP A 98 5.04 0.45 10.02
C ASP A 98 5.35 0.33 11.52
N PRO A 99 6.60 0.57 11.95
CA PRO A 99 7.78 0.92 11.15
C PRO A 99 8.66 -0.30 10.84
N ASN A 100 8.30 -1.49 11.32
CA ASN A 100 9.18 -2.67 11.32
C ASN A 100 8.45 -4.01 11.22
N CYS A 101 7.18 -3.96 10.85
CA CYS A 101 6.27 -5.08 10.72
C CYS A 101 6.14 -5.96 11.95
N GLN A 102 6.14 -5.34 13.13
CA GLN A 102 5.93 -6.04 14.38
C GLN A 102 4.58 -5.70 14.98
N LYS A 103 3.89 -6.75 15.46
CA LYS A 103 2.57 -6.66 16.12
C LYS A 103 1.45 -6.23 15.16
N GLY A 104 1.37 -6.85 13.98
CA GLY A 104 0.18 -6.75 13.12
C GLY A 104 -1.08 -7.32 13.78
N GLY A 105 -2.24 -7.01 13.21
CA GLY A 105 -3.54 -7.47 13.68
C GLY A 105 -4.59 -6.37 13.68
N VAL A 106 -5.50 -6.40 14.65
CA VAL A 106 -6.66 -5.50 14.72
C VAL A 106 -6.82 -4.91 16.14
N TYR A 107 -6.82 -3.59 16.24
CA TYR A 107 -7.17 -2.85 17.44
C TYR A 107 -8.69 -2.81 17.61
N VAL A 108 -9.19 -3.17 18.80
CA VAL A 108 -10.63 -3.19 19.07
C VAL A 108 -11.00 -2.09 20.05
N PHE A 109 -11.88 -1.18 19.63
CA PHE A 109 -12.38 -0.07 20.42
C PHE A 109 -13.85 -0.28 20.80
N ASP A 110 -14.19 0.02 22.04
CA ASP A 110 -15.58 0.19 22.49
C ASP A 110 -16.02 1.62 22.19
N ILE A 111 -17.04 1.75 21.34
CA ILE A 111 -17.59 3.03 20.88
C ILE A 111 -19.08 3.18 21.25
N ARG A 112 -19.57 2.38 22.21
CA ARG A 112 -20.96 2.49 22.69
C ARG A 112 -21.26 3.82 23.38
N ASP A 113 -20.23 4.55 23.82
CA ASP A 113 -20.29 5.99 24.06
C ASP A 113 -19.36 6.66 23.02
N PRO A 114 -19.89 7.14 21.88
CA PRO A 114 -19.08 7.71 20.81
C PRO A 114 -18.24 8.91 21.24
N ALA A 115 -18.58 9.58 22.35
CA ALA A 115 -17.80 10.69 22.89
C ALA A 115 -16.61 10.23 23.74
N LYS A 116 -16.52 8.94 24.07
CA LYS A 116 -15.46 8.35 24.90
C LYS A 116 -15.04 6.98 24.34
N PRO A 117 -14.56 6.94 23.08
CA PRO A 117 -14.02 5.71 22.52
C PRO A 117 -12.87 5.20 23.39
N LYS A 118 -12.74 3.87 23.50
CA LYS A 118 -11.67 3.26 24.29
C LYS A 118 -11.22 1.95 23.69
N GLN A 119 -9.91 1.80 23.47
CA GLN A 119 -9.35 0.50 23.11
C GLN A 119 -9.55 -0.52 24.26
N ILE A 120 -10.14 -1.66 23.93
CA ILE A 120 -10.46 -2.74 24.88
C ILE A 120 -9.75 -4.06 24.59
N ASN A 121 -9.24 -4.24 23.37
CA ASN A 121 -8.55 -5.45 22.97
C ASN A 121 -7.53 -5.18 21.84
N PHE A 122 -6.72 -6.19 21.56
CA PHE A 122 -5.88 -6.27 20.38
C PHE A 122 -5.85 -7.73 19.92
N ILE A 123 -6.35 -8.00 18.71
CA ILE A 123 -6.39 -9.32 18.07
C ILE A 123 -5.15 -9.39 17.18
N ARG A 124 -4.27 -10.37 17.35
CA ARG A 124 -2.98 -10.41 16.66
C ARG A 124 -3.07 -11.25 15.39
N THR A 125 -2.37 -10.84 14.35
CA THR A 125 -1.99 -11.77 13.28
C THR A 125 -0.67 -12.50 13.62
N GLY A 126 -0.12 -13.24 12.65
CA GLY A 126 1.19 -13.86 12.68
C GLY A 126 2.34 -12.89 12.95
N GLN A 127 3.53 -13.43 13.22
CA GLN A 127 4.75 -12.61 13.18
C GLN A 127 5.09 -12.29 11.73
N ASP A 128 5.64 -11.11 11.47
CA ASP A 128 6.03 -10.68 10.11
C ASP A 128 4.84 -10.70 9.13
N SER A 129 3.64 -10.47 9.67
CA SER A 129 2.41 -10.27 8.94
C SER A 129 1.69 -9.04 9.49
N TYR A 130 0.94 -8.35 8.64
CA TYR A 130 0.15 -7.18 9.01
C TYR A 130 -1.25 -7.24 8.42
N VAL A 131 -2.07 -6.27 8.82
CA VAL A 131 -3.43 -6.09 8.31
C VAL A 131 -3.45 -4.68 7.72
N GLY A 132 -3.78 -4.60 6.43
CA GLY A 132 -3.87 -3.37 5.65
C GLY A 132 -5.32 -3.04 5.38
N GLU A 133 -5.83 -3.52 4.26
CA GLU A 133 -7.20 -3.32 3.80
C GLU A 133 -8.09 -4.55 4.13
N GLY A 134 -9.37 -4.34 4.44
CA GLY A 134 -10.29 -5.43 4.74
C GLY A 134 -10.34 -5.81 6.21
N SER A 135 -10.79 -4.88 7.07
CA SER A 135 -11.15 -5.15 8.46
C SER A 135 -12.67 -5.13 8.64
N GLN A 136 -13.35 -6.26 8.42
CA GLN A 136 -14.81 -6.30 8.40
C GLN A 136 -15.39 -7.22 9.47
N VAL A 137 -16.48 -6.79 10.12
CA VAL A 137 -17.25 -7.67 11.02
C VAL A 137 -18.67 -7.84 10.52
N VAL A 138 -19.08 -9.09 10.31
CA VAL A 138 -20.44 -9.46 9.89
C VAL A 138 -21.04 -10.46 10.88
N ARG A 139 -22.34 -10.31 11.15
CA ARG A 139 -23.11 -11.33 11.86
C ARG A 139 -23.37 -12.48 10.88
N ILE A 140 -22.83 -13.67 11.18
CA ILE A 140 -23.07 -14.88 10.40
C ILE A 140 -24.07 -15.78 11.16
N ASP A 141 -25.19 -16.13 10.53
CA ASP A 141 -26.17 -17.06 11.09
C ASP A 141 -26.51 -18.22 10.14
N THR A 142 -25.65 -19.24 10.14
CA THR A 142 -25.79 -20.44 9.31
C THR A 142 -26.14 -21.66 10.17
N PRO A 143 -26.52 -22.80 9.57
CA PRO A 143 -26.73 -24.05 10.30
C PRO A 143 -25.51 -24.56 11.08
N LYS A 144 -24.29 -24.06 10.82
CA LYS A 144 -23.04 -24.51 11.45
C LYS A 144 -22.41 -23.50 12.41
N PHE A 145 -22.81 -22.23 12.31
CA PHE A 145 -22.26 -21.17 13.15
C PHE A 145 -23.24 -20.03 13.33
N THR A 146 -23.28 -19.49 14.55
CA THR A 146 -24.04 -18.30 14.90
C THR A 146 -23.15 -17.43 15.77
N GLY A 147 -22.72 -16.29 15.25
CA GLY A 147 -21.95 -15.28 15.99
C GLY A 147 -21.62 -14.04 15.13
N ASP A 148 -20.88 -13.11 15.72
CA ASP A 148 -20.23 -12.01 14.99
C ASP A 148 -18.82 -12.46 14.59
N VAL A 149 -18.50 -12.39 13.30
CA VAL A 149 -17.22 -12.82 12.74
C VAL A 149 -16.48 -11.62 12.19
N LEU A 150 -15.28 -11.37 12.72
CA LEU A 150 -14.29 -10.47 12.16
C LEU A 150 -13.49 -11.25 11.11
N ALA A 151 -13.43 -10.72 9.90
CA ALA A 151 -12.46 -11.09 8.88
C ALA A 151 -11.36 -10.03 8.80
N PHE A 152 -10.12 -10.47 8.62
CA PHE A 152 -9.03 -9.57 8.26
C PHE A 152 -8.00 -10.23 7.34
N ASN A 153 -7.45 -9.44 6.43
CA ASN A 153 -6.41 -9.81 5.48
C ASN A 153 -5.08 -10.08 6.20
N ASN A 154 -4.15 -10.79 5.58
CA ASN A 154 -2.80 -10.96 6.11
C ASN A 154 -1.78 -10.83 4.98
N GLU A 155 -1.17 -9.66 4.92
CA GLU A 155 -0.01 -9.38 4.08
C GLU A 155 1.28 -9.77 4.79
N ILE A 156 2.30 -10.16 4.02
CA ILE A 156 3.55 -10.72 4.55
C ILE A 156 4.69 -9.71 4.42
N CYS A 157 5.51 -9.60 5.46
CA CYS A 157 6.62 -8.66 5.48
C CYS A 157 7.93 -9.27 5.03
N GLY A 158 8.29 -8.96 3.78
CA GLY A 158 9.58 -9.31 3.20
C GLY A 158 9.85 -10.81 3.15
N THR A 159 11.08 -11.18 2.81
CA THR A 159 11.42 -12.58 2.48
C THR A 159 11.93 -13.41 3.67
N HIS A 160 12.10 -12.80 4.85
CA HIS A 160 12.61 -13.48 6.05
C HIS A 160 11.48 -13.89 6.99
N LEU A 161 10.90 -15.05 6.71
CA LEU A 161 9.68 -15.48 7.39
C LEU A 161 9.94 -16.24 8.70
N ASN A 162 9.11 -15.95 9.70
CA ASN A 162 9.02 -16.77 10.90
C ASN A 162 8.15 -18.01 10.67
N THR A 163 8.36 -19.07 11.45
CA THR A 163 7.44 -20.23 11.54
C THR A 163 6.00 -19.88 11.97
N THR A 164 5.75 -18.64 12.39
CA THR A 164 4.45 -18.13 12.82
C THR A 164 3.90 -17.03 11.91
N THR A 165 4.50 -16.84 10.73
CA THR A 165 3.98 -15.99 9.66
C THR A 165 2.66 -16.54 9.15
N VAL A 166 1.74 -15.64 8.79
CA VAL A 166 0.40 -15.96 8.32
C VAL A 166 0.14 -15.13 7.05
N GLY A 167 -0.01 -15.79 5.90
CA GLY A 167 -0.64 -15.19 4.71
C GLY A 167 -2.15 -15.43 4.71
N GLY A 168 -2.83 -15.19 3.60
CA GLY A 168 -4.26 -15.43 3.43
C GLY A 168 -5.13 -14.52 4.29
N ALA A 169 -6.35 -14.94 4.58
CA ALA A 169 -7.27 -14.25 5.49
C ALA A 169 -7.42 -14.98 6.83
N THR A 170 -7.91 -14.27 7.84
CA THR A 170 -8.16 -14.81 9.19
C THR A 170 -9.59 -14.50 9.63
N LEU A 171 -10.30 -15.51 10.16
CA LEU A 171 -11.64 -15.36 10.73
C LEU A 171 -11.61 -15.51 12.25
N VAL A 172 -12.25 -14.56 12.94
CA VAL A 172 -12.27 -14.49 14.41
C VAL A 172 -13.69 -14.27 14.90
N ASP A 173 -14.16 -15.11 15.81
CA ASP A 173 -15.41 -14.87 16.54
C ASP A 173 -15.20 -13.75 17.55
N VAL A 174 -15.87 -12.63 17.28
CA VAL A 174 -15.88 -11.41 18.08
C VAL A 174 -17.26 -11.13 18.68
N THR A 175 -18.13 -12.14 18.79
CA THR A 175 -19.44 -12.02 19.48
C THR A 175 -19.27 -11.44 20.89
N ASN A 176 -18.11 -11.69 21.51
CA ASN A 176 -17.63 -10.91 22.65
C ASN A 176 -16.27 -10.28 22.32
N PRO A 177 -16.22 -9.00 21.92
CA PRO A 177 -14.98 -8.36 21.45
C PRO A 177 -13.86 -8.27 22.50
N LYS A 178 -14.19 -8.46 23.79
CA LYS A 178 -13.19 -8.51 24.88
C LYS A 178 -12.46 -9.85 24.97
N VAL A 179 -13.03 -10.93 24.44
CA VAL A 179 -12.48 -12.28 24.50
C VAL A 179 -12.74 -12.95 23.14
N HIS A 180 -11.88 -12.66 22.18
CA HIS A 180 -11.94 -13.17 20.83
C HIS A 180 -11.58 -14.67 20.76
N LYS A 181 -11.98 -15.34 19.68
CA LYS A 181 -11.67 -16.75 19.41
C LYS A 181 -11.37 -16.89 17.92
N TYR A 182 -10.15 -17.27 17.56
CA TYR A 182 -9.82 -17.61 16.17
C TYR A 182 -10.67 -18.80 15.72
N LEU A 183 -11.27 -18.67 14.54
CA LEU A 183 -12.06 -19.71 13.88
C LEU A 183 -11.22 -20.38 12.80
N ALA A 184 -10.55 -19.58 11.97
CA ALA A 184 -9.57 -20.00 10.98
C ALA A 184 -8.47 -18.93 10.89
N GLN A 185 -7.22 -19.33 10.68
CA GLN A 185 -6.08 -18.43 10.55
C GLN A 185 -5.33 -18.76 9.27
N GLY A 186 -5.08 -17.75 8.44
CA GLY A 186 -4.39 -17.87 7.16
C GLY A 186 -4.99 -18.90 6.21
N PHE A 187 -6.29 -18.81 5.96
CA PHE A 187 -6.92 -19.53 4.85
C PHE A 187 -6.81 -18.67 3.59
N GLY A 188 -6.45 -19.26 2.46
CA GLY A 188 -6.22 -18.58 1.18
C GLY A 188 -5.78 -19.60 0.13
N ASP A 189 -5.33 -19.15 -1.03
CA ASP A 189 -4.67 -20.01 -2.01
C ASP A 189 -3.26 -20.42 -1.56
N PHE A 190 -2.84 -21.63 -1.93
CA PHE A 190 -1.52 -22.20 -1.73
C PHE A 190 -0.90 -22.71 -3.05
N ALA A 191 -1.57 -22.49 -4.18
CA ALA A 191 -1.20 -22.96 -5.50
C ALA A 191 -1.32 -21.81 -6.52
N PRO A 192 -0.23 -21.41 -7.22
CA PRO A 192 1.12 -21.96 -7.15
C PRO A 192 1.75 -21.83 -5.76
N VAL A 193 2.94 -22.41 -5.58
CA VAL A 193 3.60 -22.27 -4.28
C VAL A 193 3.85 -20.78 -4.03
N SER A 194 3.35 -20.28 -2.89
CA SER A 194 3.57 -18.89 -2.49
C SER A 194 5.03 -18.45 -2.67
N ARG A 195 5.18 -17.25 -3.23
CA ARG A 195 6.43 -16.50 -3.39
C ARG A 195 7.14 -16.35 -2.05
N ASN A 196 6.37 -16.19 -0.98
CA ASN A 196 6.87 -15.97 0.37
C ASN A 196 7.41 -17.26 0.99
N ALA A 197 6.66 -18.37 0.99
CA ALA A 197 7.20 -19.70 1.28
C ALA A 197 6.22 -20.84 0.99
N ALA A 198 6.76 -22.04 0.75
CA ALA A 198 5.98 -23.27 0.65
C ALA A 198 5.16 -23.57 1.91
N GLY A 199 3.86 -23.80 1.71
CA GLY A 199 2.91 -24.13 2.78
C GLY A 199 2.37 -22.92 3.54
N LEU A 200 2.68 -21.71 3.10
CA LEU A 200 1.94 -20.50 3.44
C LEU A 200 0.90 -20.23 2.36
N ALA A 201 -0.24 -19.69 2.77
CA ALA A 201 -1.19 -19.12 1.82
C ALA A 201 -0.56 -17.88 1.19
N HIS A 202 -0.97 -17.55 -0.04
CA HIS A 202 -0.62 -16.29 -0.67
C HIS A 202 -0.96 -15.10 0.23
N GLU A 203 -0.18 -14.04 0.13
CA GLU A 203 -0.56 -12.79 0.78
C GLU A 203 -1.84 -12.22 0.17
N VAL A 204 -2.65 -11.59 1.03
CA VAL A 204 -3.98 -11.13 0.65
C VAL A 204 -4.13 -9.67 1.02
N HIS A 205 -4.43 -8.82 0.05
CA HIS A 205 -4.55 -7.37 0.22
C HIS A 205 -5.79 -6.95 1.01
N SER A 206 -6.95 -7.49 0.62
CA SER A 206 -8.26 -7.19 1.23
C SER A 206 -9.12 -8.45 1.33
N VAL A 207 -10.08 -8.42 2.26
CA VAL A 207 -11.07 -9.49 2.46
C VAL A 207 -12.44 -8.92 2.77
N PHE A 208 -13.46 -9.43 2.09
CA PHE A 208 -14.85 -9.12 2.36
C PHE A 208 -15.67 -10.38 2.61
N ILE A 209 -16.50 -10.37 3.65
CA ILE A 209 -17.39 -11.49 3.99
C ILE A 209 -18.86 -11.08 3.90
N TRP A 210 -19.72 -12.01 3.50
CA TRP A 210 -21.17 -11.77 3.48
C TRP A 210 -21.97 -12.98 3.94
N ASP A 211 -23.07 -12.70 4.63
CA ASP A 211 -24.11 -13.67 4.96
C ASP A 211 -25.06 -13.82 3.76
N ALA A 212 -25.25 -15.05 3.30
CA ALA A 212 -26.13 -15.42 2.20
C ALA A 212 -27.28 -16.35 2.65
N GLY A 213 -27.68 -16.25 3.92
CA GLY A 213 -28.75 -17.04 4.54
C GLY A 213 -28.24 -18.36 5.11
N ASP A 214 -28.59 -19.49 4.50
CA ASP A 214 -28.09 -20.81 4.94
C ASP A 214 -26.59 -21.01 4.66
N LYS A 215 -25.96 -20.02 4.01
CA LYS A 215 -24.58 -20.00 3.54
C LYS A 215 -23.93 -18.66 3.92
N ALA A 216 -22.61 -18.67 4.01
CA ALA A 216 -21.81 -17.46 4.10
C ALA A 216 -20.55 -17.63 3.25
N TYR A 217 -20.04 -16.53 2.71
CA TYR A 217 -18.91 -16.55 1.80
C TYR A 217 -17.89 -15.47 2.16
N ALA A 218 -16.65 -15.68 1.73
CA ALA A 218 -15.58 -14.68 1.73
C ALA A 218 -15.07 -14.51 0.31
N VAL A 219 -14.65 -13.30 -0.04
CA VAL A 219 -13.84 -13.00 -1.22
C VAL A 219 -12.54 -12.36 -0.74
N LEU A 220 -11.42 -12.78 -1.33
CA LEU A 220 -10.08 -12.32 -0.99
C LEU A 220 -9.46 -11.70 -2.25
N VAL A 221 -8.63 -10.70 -2.05
CA VAL A 221 -7.68 -10.20 -3.06
C VAL A 221 -6.40 -11.00 -2.93
N ASP A 222 -6.04 -11.79 -3.94
CA ASP A 222 -4.76 -12.49 -3.97
C ASP A 222 -3.73 -11.67 -4.76
N ASP A 223 -2.60 -11.33 -4.11
CA ASP A 223 -1.56 -10.47 -4.71
C ASP A 223 -0.50 -11.25 -5.50
N GLU A 224 -0.54 -12.58 -5.49
CA GLU A 224 0.56 -13.39 -6.00
C GLU A 224 0.36 -13.87 -7.46
N GLU A 225 -0.87 -13.81 -7.99
CA GLU A 225 -1.20 -14.29 -9.34
C GLU A 225 -2.35 -13.56 -10.05
N PHE A 226 -2.55 -13.83 -11.34
CA PHE A 226 -3.60 -13.18 -12.15
C PHE A 226 -5.02 -13.62 -11.81
N ALA A 227 -5.18 -14.81 -11.21
CA ALA A 227 -6.47 -15.32 -10.79
C ALA A 227 -6.79 -14.81 -9.37
N ASP A 228 -6.86 -13.49 -9.26
CA ASP A 228 -6.81 -12.71 -8.02
C ASP A 228 -8.15 -12.55 -7.27
N VAL A 229 -9.24 -13.12 -7.79
CA VAL A 229 -10.55 -13.14 -7.14
C VAL A 229 -10.84 -14.50 -6.52
N ASP A 230 -10.49 -14.62 -5.26
CA ASP A 230 -10.52 -15.85 -4.49
C ASP A 230 -11.81 -15.98 -3.67
N ILE A 231 -12.66 -16.98 -3.93
CA ILE A 231 -13.96 -17.12 -3.24
C ILE A 231 -14.02 -18.38 -2.38
N PHE A 232 -14.36 -18.19 -1.10
CA PHE A 232 -14.47 -19.25 -0.10
C PHE A 232 -15.91 -19.41 0.41
N ASP A 233 -16.34 -20.67 0.59
CA ASP A 233 -17.49 -21.02 1.43
C ASP A 233 -17.03 -21.00 2.90
N ILE A 234 -17.56 -20.05 3.67
CA ILE A 234 -17.33 -19.89 5.12
C ILE A 234 -18.58 -20.21 5.94
N THR A 235 -19.49 -21.03 5.39
CA THR A 235 -20.70 -21.47 6.12
C THR A 235 -20.33 -22.10 7.46
N ASP A 236 -19.23 -22.85 7.50
CA ASP A 236 -18.50 -23.12 8.74
C ASP A 236 -17.24 -22.25 8.78
N PRO A 237 -17.25 -21.11 9.48
CA PRO A 237 -16.08 -20.22 9.51
C PRO A 237 -14.88 -20.86 10.24
N ARG A 238 -15.04 -22.05 10.83
CA ARG A 238 -13.95 -22.85 11.41
C ARG A 238 -13.24 -23.74 10.40
N ALA A 239 -13.82 -23.89 9.21
CA ALA A 239 -13.26 -24.68 8.12
C ALA A 239 -13.64 -24.04 6.77
N PRO A 240 -13.09 -22.85 6.45
CA PRO A 240 -13.24 -22.25 5.13
C PRO A 240 -12.81 -23.21 4.02
N VAL A 241 -13.52 -23.17 2.89
CA VAL A 241 -13.20 -23.99 1.71
C VAL A 241 -13.22 -23.09 0.50
N MET A 242 -12.10 -23.00 -0.23
CA MET A 242 -12.07 -22.35 -1.53
C MET A 242 -13.03 -23.08 -2.47
N ILE A 243 -13.92 -22.33 -3.11
CA ILE A 243 -14.92 -22.86 -4.03
C ILE A 243 -14.75 -22.36 -5.45
N ALA A 244 -14.11 -21.21 -5.63
CA ALA A 244 -13.83 -20.62 -6.91
C ALA A 244 -12.65 -19.65 -6.80
N GLU A 245 -12.00 -19.43 -7.94
CA GLU A 245 -10.83 -18.60 -8.16
C GLU A 245 -11.00 -18.08 -9.60
N TYR A 246 -10.86 -16.77 -9.82
CA TYR A 246 -11.13 -16.15 -11.11
C TYR A 246 -10.10 -15.08 -11.48
N ASP A 247 -9.60 -15.18 -12.71
CA ASP A 247 -9.06 -14.05 -13.47
C ASP A 247 -10.25 -13.33 -14.14
N LEU A 248 -10.52 -12.08 -13.76
CA LEU A 248 -11.68 -11.37 -14.29
C LEU A 248 -11.51 -10.92 -15.73
N PHE A 249 -10.30 -10.59 -16.18
CA PHE A 249 -10.13 -10.14 -17.57
C PHE A 249 -10.09 -11.31 -18.55
N GLU A 250 -9.63 -12.50 -18.15
CA GLU A 250 -9.81 -13.73 -18.94
C GLU A 250 -11.29 -14.06 -19.04
N ARG A 251 -12.02 -13.98 -17.92
CA ARG A 251 -13.43 -14.36 -17.85
C ARG A 251 -14.35 -13.34 -18.53
N PHE A 252 -14.03 -12.06 -18.42
CA PHE A 252 -14.81 -10.93 -18.93
C PHE A 252 -13.91 -9.95 -19.70
N PRO A 253 -13.41 -10.31 -20.90
CA PRO A 253 -12.46 -9.48 -21.64
C PRO A 253 -12.96 -8.07 -22.00
N GLN A 254 -14.27 -7.82 -21.89
CA GLN A 254 -14.85 -6.50 -22.10
C GLN A 254 -14.50 -5.46 -21.03
N ILE A 255 -13.95 -5.87 -19.88
CA ILE A 255 -13.49 -4.95 -18.82
C ILE A 255 -12.22 -4.20 -19.21
N LEU A 256 -11.47 -4.74 -20.17
CA LEU A 256 -10.21 -4.15 -20.61
C LEU A 256 -10.46 -2.91 -21.47
N GLN A 257 -9.88 -1.79 -21.04
CA GLN A 257 -9.88 -0.55 -21.78
C GLN A 257 -8.67 -0.50 -22.73
N ALA A 258 -8.91 -0.47 -24.04
CA ALA A 258 -7.83 -0.53 -25.04
C ALA A 258 -7.02 0.78 -25.19
N ALA A 259 -7.53 1.89 -24.66
CA ALA A 259 -6.88 3.19 -24.73
C ALA A 259 -7.33 4.08 -23.55
N PRO A 260 -6.43 4.87 -22.93
CA PRO A 260 -5.03 5.09 -23.33
C PRO A 260 -4.12 3.89 -23.05
N ALA A 261 -2.94 3.90 -23.67
CA ALA A 261 -2.02 2.75 -23.64
C ALA A 261 -1.31 2.55 -22.29
N ASN A 262 -1.49 3.47 -21.33
CA ASN A 262 -0.94 3.35 -19.97
C ASN A 262 -1.85 2.54 -19.04
N LEU A 263 -3.11 2.27 -19.39
CA LEU A 263 -4.02 1.45 -18.58
C LEU A 263 -3.74 -0.03 -18.81
N VAL A 264 -2.75 -0.57 -18.10
CA VAL A 264 -2.21 -1.92 -18.33
C VAL A 264 -2.06 -2.73 -17.05
N GLU A 265 -2.12 -2.10 -15.88
CA GLU A 265 -2.12 -2.78 -14.60
C GLU A 265 -3.54 -3.14 -14.19
N VAL A 266 -3.90 -4.40 -14.45
CA VAL A 266 -5.26 -4.90 -14.31
C VAL A 266 -5.25 -6.03 -13.29
N PHE A 267 -5.57 -5.70 -12.04
CA PHE A 267 -5.63 -6.62 -10.92
C PHE A 267 -6.66 -6.17 -9.89
N HIS A 268 -7.10 -7.09 -9.04
CA HIS A 268 -8.04 -6.88 -7.95
C HIS A 268 -7.40 -6.06 -6.83
N HIS A 269 -8.05 -4.99 -6.40
CA HIS A 269 -7.54 -4.16 -5.30
C HIS A 269 -8.44 -4.19 -4.07
N ASP A 270 -9.75 -3.96 -4.28
CA ASP A 270 -10.72 -4.00 -3.19
C ASP A 270 -12.11 -4.36 -3.71
N MET A 271 -13.02 -4.72 -2.80
CA MET A 271 -14.37 -5.09 -3.17
C MET A 271 -15.40 -4.94 -2.05
N ILE A 272 -16.66 -4.79 -2.46
CA ILE A 272 -17.81 -4.91 -1.56
C ILE A 272 -18.86 -5.85 -2.14
N VAL A 273 -19.64 -6.51 -1.26
CA VAL A 273 -20.84 -7.24 -1.66
C VAL A 273 -22.06 -6.63 -0.97
N LYS A 274 -23.07 -6.26 -1.77
CA LYS A 274 -24.34 -5.71 -1.30
C LYS A 274 -25.52 -6.51 -1.85
N GLU A 275 -26.49 -6.81 -0.99
CA GLU A 275 -27.76 -7.37 -1.46
C GLU A 275 -28.58 -6.28 -2.15
N ILE A 276 -28.81 -6.43 -3.47
CA ILE A 276 -29.59 -5.50 -4.28
C ILE A 276 -30.71 -6.29 -4.95
N ALA A 277 -31.95 -5.95 -4.60
CA ALA A 277 -33.16 -6.60 -5.13
C ALA A 277 -33.14 -8.14 -5.04
N GLY A 278 -32.60 -8.69 -3.94
CA GLY A 278 -32.50 -10.13 -3.69
C GLY A 278 -31.35 -10.84 -4.41
N ARG A 279 -30.43 -10.09 -5.02
CA ARG A 279 -29.18 -10.60 -5.62
C ARG A 279 -28.01 -10.15 -4.77
N GLN A 280 -27.01 -11.01 -4.60
CA GLN A 280 -25.72 -10.58 -4.05
C GLN A 280 -24.94 -9.94 -5.18
N VAL A 281 -24.73 -8.62 -5.12
CA VAL A 281 -24.02 -7.87 -6.14
C VAL A 281 -22.67 -7.47 -5.58
N MET A 282 -21.61 -7.95 -6.22
CA MET A 282 -20.23 -7.57 -5.91
C MET A 282 -19.84 -6.38 -6.78
N LEU A 283 -19.22 -5.39 -6.16
CA LEU A 283 -18.52 -4.29 -6.82
C LEU A 283 -17.05 -4.48 -6.53
N ILE A 284 -16.25 -4.58 -7.58
CA ILE A 284 -14.84 -4.94 -7.55
C ILE A 284 -14.07 -3.77 -8.15
N SER A 285 -13.12 -3.25 -7.42
CA SER A 285 -12.16 -2.25 -7.89
C SER A 285 -10.97 -3.00 -8.48
N TYR A 286 -10.83 -2.92 -9.80
CA TYR A 286 -9.92 -3.76 -10.58
C TYR A 286 -8.87 -2.91 -11.31
N TRP A 287 -8.31 -1.95 -10.56
CA TRP A 287 -7.28 -1.02 -10.99
C TRP A 287 -7.54 -0.42 -12.38
N ASP A 288 -6.67 -0.61 -13.38
CA ASP A 288 -6.82 0.04 -14.69
C ASP A 288 -7.99 -0.48 -15.52
N ALA A 289 -8.63 -1.59 -15.12
CA ALA A 289 -9.90 -2.03 -15.72
C ALA A 289 -11.13 -1.34 -15.09
N GLY A 290 -10.91 -0.47 -14.10
CA GLY A 290 -11.96 0.29 -13.45
C GLY A 290 -12.78 -0.53 -12.45
N TYR A 291 -14.06 -0.18 -12.31
CA TYR A 291 -14.94 -0.76 -11.29
C TYR A 291 -15.92 -1.75 -11.91
N VAL A 292 -15.76 -3.04 -11.62
CA VAL A 292 -16.52 -4.15 -12.20
C VAL A 292 -17.66 -4.57 -11.27
N LYS A 293 -18.86 -4.71 -11.83
CA LYS A 293 -20.07 -5.12 -11.11
C LYS A 293 -20.51 -6.52 -11.53
N LEU A 294 -20.54 -7.45 -10.58
CA LEU A 294 -20.90 -8.86 -10.80
C LEU A 294 -22.10 -9.27 -9.94
N ASP A 295 -22.98 -10.12 -10.47
CA ASP A 295 -23.91 -10.89 -9.65
C ASP A 295 -23.22 -12.17 -9.17
N VAL A 296 -23.04 -12.24 -7.86
CA VAL A 296 -22.40 -13.34 -7.14
C VAL A 296 -23.38 -14.12 -6.27
N THR A 297 -24.69 -14.04 -6.58
CA THR A 297 -25.72 -14.86 -5.91
C THR A 297 -25.38 -16.35 -6.01
N ASN A 298 -24.77 -16.77 -7.12
CA ASN A 298 -24.05 -18.04 -7.22
C ASN A 298 -22.55 -17.75 -7.44
N PRO A 299 -21.72 -17.78 -6.39
CA PRO A 299 -20.31 -17.43 -6.51
C PRO A 299 -19.51 -18.40 -7.40
N LEU A 300 -20.01 -19.62 -7.65
CA LEU A 300 -19.38 -20.57 -8.58
C LEU A 300 -19.59 -20.20 -10.06
N ASN A 301 -20.48 -19.26 -10.34
CA ASN A 301 -20.77 -18.80 -11.69
C ASN A 301 -21.19 -17.32 -11.66
N PRO A 302 -20.26 -16.39 -11.36
CA PRO A 302 -20.55 -14.98 -11.36
C PRO A 302 -21.00 -14.54 -12.76
N VAL A 303 -21.93 -13.58 -12.77
CA VAL A 303 -22.51 -13.02 -13.99
C VAL A 303 -22.16 -11.54 -14.05
N TYR A 304 -21.44 -11.13 -15.10
CA TYR A 304 -21.16 -9.72 -15.37
C TYR A 304 -22.46 -8.91 -15.48
N LEU A 305 -22.50 -7.76 -14.79
CA LEU A 305 -23.59 -6.80 -14.83
C LEU A 305 -23.17 -5.50 -15.49
N GLY A 306 -21.98 -5.00 -15.18
CA GLY A 306 -21.46 -3.73 -15.69
C GLY A 306 -20.04 -3.48 -15.26
N ASP A 307 -19.45 -2.42 -15.77
CA ASP A 307 -18.08 -1.96 -15.49
C ASP A 307 -17.94 -0.47 -15.84
N THR A 308 -16.78 0.13 -15.59
CA THR A 308 -16.46 1.52 -16.01
C THR A 308 -15.39 1.53 -17.10
N ASP A 309 -15.15 2.71 -17.67
CA ASP A 309 -13.92 3.07 -18.38
C ASP A 309 -13.48 4.41 -17.78
N PHE A 310 -12.17 4.67 -17.70
CA PHE A 310 -11.64 5.98 -17.36
C PHE A 310 -11.73 6.93 -18.56
N ALA A 311 -12.24 8.14 -18.34
CA ALA A 311 -12.31 9.16 -19.39
C ALA A 311 -10.91 9.62 -19.82
N ASN A 312 -10.73 9.87 -21.12
CA ASN A 312 -9.46 10.34 -21.68
C ASN A 312 -9.71 11.53 -22.64
N PRO A 313 -9.12 12.72 -22.40
CA PRO A 313 -8.19 13.04 -21.30
C PRO A 313 -8.83 12.95 -19.91
N ASP A 314 -7.98 12.87 -18.89
CA ASP A 314 -8.39 12.88 -17.48
C ASP A 314 -9.32 14.09 -17.22
N PRO A 315 -10.56 13.86 -16.76
CA PRO A 315 -11.55 14.91 -16.64
C PRO A 315 -11.27 15.84 -15.45
N GLU A 316 -10.85 15.30 -14.31
CA GLU A 316 -10.66 16.06 -13.08
C GLU A 316 -9.43 16.97 -13.20
N LEU A 317 -8.32 16.45 -13.71
CA LEU A 317 -7.10 17.23 -13.93
C LEU A 317 -7.31 18.33 -14.99
N LEU A 318 -8.07 18.03 -16.04
CA LEU A 318 -8.41 19.03 -17.05
C LEU A 318 -9.30 20.14 -16.47
N GLU A 319 -10.28 19.80 -15.63
CA GLU A 319 -11.15 20.79 -15.00
C GLU A 319 -10.41 21.64 -13.97
N SER A 320 -9.70 21.00 -13.04
CA SER A 320 -9.07 21.63 -11.88
C SER A 320 -7.78 22.40 -12.21
N ALA A 321 -6.92 21.85 -13.08
CA ALA A 321 -5.61 22.40 -13.40
C ALA A 321 -5.47 22.87 -14.87
N GLY A 322 -6.41 22.54 -15.75
CA GLY A 322 -6.32 22.85 -17.18
C GLY A 322 -5.26 22.03 -17.92
N ILE A 323 -4.83 20.91 -17.33
CA ILE A 323 -3.79 20.03 -17.88
C ILE A 323 -4.47 18.88 -18.63
N VAL A 324 -4.01 18.62 -19.86
CA VAL A 324 -4.48 17.50 -20.68
C VAL A 324 -3.52 16.34 -20.48
N ALA A 325 -3.91 15.37 -19.66
CA ALA A 325 -3.18 14.11 -19.46
C ALA A 325 -4.08 12.91 -19.76
N ALA A 326 -3.48 11.74 -19.88
CA ALA A 326 -4.22 10.49 -19.81
C ALA A 326 -4.61 10.25 -18.33
N PRO A 327 -5.76 9.62 -18.05
CA PRO A 327 -6.05 9.13 -16.71
C PRO A 327 -4.97 8.14 -16.28
N GLU A 328 -4.65 8.11 -14.99
CA GLU A 328 -3.69 7.18 -14.44
C GLU A 328 -4.28 5.78 -14.33
N GLY A 329 -5.50 5.68 -13.79
CA GLY A 329 -6.17 4.40 -13.55
C GLY A 329 -6.45 4.22 -12.06
N ASN A 330 -5.84 3.22 -11.43
CA ASN A 330 -5.82 3.07 -9.97
C ASN A 330 -7.20 2.99 -9.27
N ALA A 331 -8.16 2.29 -9.88
CA ALA A 331 -9.45 2.05 -9.22
C ALA A 331 -9.27 1.42 -7.83
N HIS A 332 -9.66 2.15 -6.80
CA HIS A 332 -9.57 1.81 -5.38
C HIS A 332 -10.99 1.64 -4.78
N GLN A 333 -11.17 1.65 -3.47
CA GLN A 333 -12.40 1.31 -2.77
C GLN A 333 -13.61 2.09 -3.29
N SER A 334 -14.73 1.39 -3.41
CA SER A 334 -15.95 1.93 -4.00
C SER A 334 -17.22 1.46 -3.28
N GLU A 335 -18.23 2.31 -3.28
CA GLU A 335 -19.50 2.03 -2.61
C GLU A 335 -20.75 2.35 -3.44
N PHE A 336 -21.77 1.51 -3.24
CA PHE A 336 -23.13 1.81 -3.69
C PHE A 336 -23.82 2.79 -2.74
N THR A 337 -24.33 3.89 -3.29
CA THR A 337 -25.32 4.73 -2.58
C THR A 337 -26.48 3.89 -2.05
N LYS A 338 -27.13 4.37 -0.98
CA LYS A 338 -28.20 3.65 -0.28
C LYS A 338 -29.30 3.07 -1.19
N ASN A 339 -29.78 3.85 -2.15
CA ASN A 339 -30.81 3.44 -3.12
C ASN A 339 -30.25 2.72 -4.35
N ASN A 340 -28.92 2.60 -4.44
CA ASN A 340 -28.19 2.00 -5.54
C ASN A 340 -28.32 2.76 -6.87
N ASP A 341 -28.62 4.06 -6.85
CA ASP A 341 -28.72 4.86 -8.07
C ASP A 341 -27.32 5.23 -8.61
N TYR A 342 -26.33 5.31 -7.71
CA TYR A 342 -24.95 5.68 -8.01
C TYR A 342 -23.94 4.76 -7.33
N VAL A 343 -22.78 4.66 -7.96
CA VAL A 343 -21.51 4.21 -7.37
C VAL A 343 -20.63 5.44 -7.15
N ILE A 344 -20.05 5.55 -5.96
CA ILE A 344 -18.98 6.52 -5.67
C ILE A 344 -17.71 5.70 -5.49
N ALA A 345 -16.61 6.14 -6.10
CA ALA A 345 -15.41 5.31 -6.18
C ALA A 345 -14.14 6.15 -6.05
N ALA A 346 -13.19 5.70 -5.24
CA ALA A 346 -11.89 6.33 -5.08
C ALA A 346 -10.90 5.84 -6.15
N ASP A 347 -10.19 6.76 -6.76
CA ASP A 347 -8.96 6.53 -7.54
C ASP A 347 -7.81 6.97 -6.63
N GLU A 348 -6.96 6.01 -6.23
CA GLU A 348 -5.86 6.28 -5.31
C GLU A 348 -4.54 6.44 -6.06
N ASP A 349 -3.95 7.62 -5.96
CA ASP A 349 -2.61 7.89 -6.49
C ASP A 349 -1.74 8.61 -5.44
N PHE A 350 -0.57 8.02 -5.16
CA PHE A 350 0.45 8.54 -4.24
C PHE A 350 1.57 9.33 -4.90
N GLY A 351 1.49 9.57 -6.21
CA GLY A 351 2.54 10.17 -6.99
C GLY A 351 1.96 11.27 -7.85
N PRO A 352 2.03 12.56 -7.41
CA PRO A 352 1.43 13.67 -8.15
C PRO A 352 2.17 14.02 -9.46
N TYR A 353 3.06 13.13 -9.90
CA TYR A 353 3.86 13.24 -11.10
C TYR A 353 4.00 11.91 -11.83
N ALA A 354 3.52 11.81 -13.07
CA ALA A 354 3.91 10.73 -13.96
C ALA A 354 5.34 10.96 -14.46
N LEU A 355 6.16 9.94 -14.25
CA LEU A 355 7.49 9.87 -14.82
C LEU A 355 7.45 9.10 -16.14
N LYS A 356 7.95 9.73 -17.21
CA LYS A 356 8.18 9.08 -18.50
C LYS A 356 9.66 8.93 -18.72
N ALA A 357 10.10 7.71 -19.01
CA ALA A 357 11.51 7.43 -19.23
C ALA A 357 11.74 6.68 -20.56
N PHE A 358 12.82 7.06 -21.25
CA PHE A 358 13.22 6.44 -22.52
C PHE A 358 14.73 6.55 -22.77
N THR A 359 15.27 5.63 -23.57
CA THR A 359 16.64 5.64 -24.09
C THR A 359 16.70 6.22 -25.51
N ASP A 360 17.90 6.50 -26.03
CA ASP A 360 18.10 7.09 -27.37
C ASP A 360 17.83 6.12 -28.54
N ASP A 361 17.69 4.83 -28.26
CA ASP A 361 17.15 3.83 -29.19
C ASP A 361 15.60 3.88 -29.30
N GLY A 362 14.94 4.68 -28.47
CA GLY A 362 13.49 4.86 -28.42
C GLY A 362 12.75 3.87 -27.51
N THR A 363 13.46 3.05 -26.73
CA THR A 363 12.86 2.13 -25.76
C THR A 363 12.32 2.90 -24.56
N SER A 364 11.02 2.76 -24.27
CA SER A 364 10.39 3.32 -23.06
C SER A 364 10.47 2.33 -21.90
N PHE A 365 10.66 2.82 -20.68
CA PHE A 365 10.73 1.98 -19.48
C PHE A 365 10.10 2.68 -18.28
N GLY A 366 9.67 1.88 -17.28
CA GLY A 366 9.18 2.36 -16.00
C GLY A 366 10.33 2.75 -15.07
N ALA A 367 10.17 3.81 -14.29
CA ALA A 367 11.16 4.25 -13.33
C ALA A 367 10.49 4.98 -12.17
N ASN A 368 11.12 4.93 -11.00
CA ASN A 368 10.61 5.57 -9.79
C ASN A 368 11.61 6.62 -9.31
N GLN A 369 11.13 7.70 -8.69
CA GLN A 369 12.00 8.72 -8.10
C GLN A 369 12.28 8.40 -6.63
N GLY A 370 13.49 8.70 -6.16
CA GLY A 370 13.86 8.52 -4.75
C GLY A 370 13.27 9.60 -3.84
N ASP A 371 12.58 9.21 -2.78
CA ASP A 371 11.76 10.07 -1.91
C ASP A 371 12.47 11.30 -1.29
N LEU A 372 13.68 11.17 -0.76
CA LEU A 372 14.44 12.23 -0.06
C LEU A 372 15.57 12.79 -0.92
N THR A 373 15.35 12.81 -2.24
CA THR A 373 16.24 13.45 -3.24
C THR A 373 15.52 14.57 -3.99
N PRO A 374 16.24 15.48 -4.67
CA PRO A 374 15.61 16.46 -5.55
C PRO A 374 14.76 15.77 -6.62
N GLN A 375 13.44 15.95 -6.54
CA GLN A 375 12.50 15.45 -7.54
C GLN A 375 12.64 16.22 -8.85
N LEU A 376 12.47 15.51 -9.97
CA LEU A 376 12.29 16.12 -11.28
C LEU A 376 10.93 16.84 -11.27
N ALA A 377 10.92 18.16 -11.38
CA ALA A 377 9.68 18.93 -11.34
C ALA A 377 8.89 18.79 -12.65
N ALA A 378 7.59 19.05 -12.60
CA ALA A 378 6.73 19.02 -13.77
C ALA A 378 7.27 19.88 -14.94
N GLY A 379 7.25 19.29 -16.13
CA GLY A 379 7.77 19.87 -17.36
C GLY A 379 9.29 19.88 -17.46
N GLN A 380 10.01 19.35 -16.46
CA GLN A 380 11.45 19.15 -16.56
C GLN A 380 11.75 17.84 -17.28
N THR A 381 12.83 17.88 -18.04
CA THR A 381 13.46 16.72 -18.65
C THR A 381 14.90 16.68 -18.21
N LEU A 382 15.33 15.53 -17.70
CA LEU A 382 16.72 15.22 -17.41
C LEU A 382 17.18 14.17 -18.42
N SER A 383 18.24 14.46 -19.17
CA SER A 383 18.76 13.56 -20.19
C SER A 383 20.27 13.48 -20.09
N GLY A 384 20.81 12.26 -20.17
CA GLY A 384 22.23 12.08 -20.04
C GLY A 384 22.75 10.69 -20.36
N THR A 385 24.02 10.60 -20.72
CA THR A 385 24.68 9.32 -21.01
C THR A 385 24.86 8.51 -19.74
N GLY A 386 24.37 7.27 -19.75
CA GLY A 386 24.54 6.32 -18.65
C GLY A 386 25.99 5.86 -18.52
N ILE A 387 26.54 5.93 -17.31
CA ILE A 387 27.90 5.46 -16.99
C ILE A 387 27.79 4.41 -15.89
N TYR A 388 28.20 3.17 -16.19
CA TYR A 388 28.17 2.10 -15.20
C TYR A 388 29.21 2.35 -14.10
N VAL A 389 28.78 2.39 -12.84
CA VAL A 389 29.65 2.60 -11.68
C VAL A 389 29.66 1.42 -10.70
N GLY A 390 29.00 0.31 -11.05
CA GLY A 390 28.88 -0.87 -10.19
C GLY A 390 27.94 -0.61 -9.01
N ARG A 391 28.18 -1.27 -7.87
CA ARG A 391 27.32 -1.15 -6.68
C ARG A 391 27.51 0.15 -5.89
N ALA A 392 28.60 0.89 -6.11
CA ALA A 392 28.93 2.14 -5.43
C ALA A 392 28.99 2.07 -3.88
N CYS A 393 29.38 0.93 -3.30
CA CYS A 393 29.58 0.81 -1.86
C CYS A 393 31.01 1.20 -1.44
N ASP A 394 31.20 1.59 -0.18
CA ASP A 394 32.52 1.97 0.37
C ASP A 394 33.53 0.81 0.31
N VAL A 395 33.02 -0.42 0.33
CA VAL A 395 33.81 -1.66 0.23
C VAL A 395 34.23 -2.00 -1.20
N ASP A 396 33.64 -1.34 -2.20
CA ASP A 396 33.88 -1.62 -3.61
C ASP A 396 35.00 -0.78 -4.20
N THR A 397 35.28 -1.01 -5.49
CA THR A 397 36.12 -0.09 -6.26
C THR A 397 35.45 1.28 -6.27
N ALA A 398 36.23 2.31 -5.91
CA ALA A 398 35.73 3.69 -5.83
C ALA A 398 35.05 4.14 -7.13
N VAL A 399 33.92 4.82 -6.98
CA VAL A 399 33.18 5.40 -8.10
C VAL A 399 34.09 6.39 -8.85
N PRO A 400 34.28 6.25 -10.17
CA PRO A 400 35.06 7.19 -10.94
C PRO A 400 34.30 8.51 -11.12
N ALA A 401 35.03 9.62 -11.19
CA ALA A 401 34.45 10.89 -11.62
C ALA A 401 33.83 10.75 -13.01
N ALA A 402 32.77 11.51 -13.28
CA ALA A 402 32.08 11.49 -14.55
C ALA A 402 33.07 11.77 -15.71
N PRO A 403 33.17 10.89 -16.73
CA PRO A 403 34.14 11.02 -17.83
C PRO A 403 34.11 12.38 -18.56
N ALA A 404 32.97 13.05 -18.58
CA ALA A 404 32.73 14.34 -19.22
C ALA A 404 31.79 15.19 -18.33
N ALA A 405 32.32 15.74 -17.24
CA ALA A 405 31.54 16.60 -16.35
C ALA A 405 30.87 17.78 -17.09
N GLY A 406 29.58 17.99 -16.82
CA GLY A 406 28.77 19.07 -17.42
C GLY A 406 28.21 18.74 -18.80
N THR A 407 28.22 17.47 -19.22
CA THR A 407 27.58 17.01 -20.46
C THR A 407 26.34 16.13 -20.21
N GLY A 408 25.68 16.22 -19.04
CA GLY A 408 24.56 15.34 -18.71
C GLY A 408 25.03 13.89 -18.56
N GLN A 409 25.81 13.55 -17.54
CA GLN A 409 26.16 12.14 -17.28
C GLN A 409 25.37 11.60 -16.12
N ILE A 410 24.83 10.39 -16.28
CA ILE A 410 23.99 9.72 -15.29
C ILE A 410 24.74 8.49 -14.79
N ALA A 411 24.94 8.41 -13.47
CA ALA A 411 25.58 7.24 -12.88
C ALA A 411 24.59 6.07 -12.85
N VAL A 412 24.91 4.96 -13.52
CA VAL A 412 24.14 3.71 -13.44
C VAL A 412 24.76 2.82 -12.38
N VAL A 413 24.05 2.69 -11.26
CA VAL A 413 24.46 1.97 -10.05
C VAL A 413 23.65 0.68 -9.96
N THR A 414 24.17 -0.37 -9.32
CA THR A 414 23.38 -1.58 -9.04
C THR A 414 23.06 -1.74 -7.54
N ARG A 415 21.86 -2.26 -7.25
CA ARG A 415 21.38 -2.56 -5.89
C ARG A 415 22.22 -3.66 -5.23
N GLY A 416 22.24 -3.67 -3.90
CA GLY A 416 22.90 -4.70 -3.07
C GLY A 416 24.11 -4.20 -2.28
N ALA A 417 24.50 -4.98 -1.27
CA ALA A 417 25.63 -4.79 -0.34
C ALA A 417 25.64 -3.56 0.59
N CYS A 418 25.09 -2.43 0.18
CA CYS A 418 25.02 -1.20 0.98
C CYS A 418 23.71 -0.44 0.70
N THR A 419 23.39 0.53 1.57
CA THR A 419 22.17 1.35 1.48
C THR A 419 22.16 2.25 0.24
N PHE A 420 20.97 2.62 -0.25
CA PHE A 420 20.84 3.59 -1.34
C PHE A 420 21.46 4.95 -1.05
N THR A 421 21.33 5.44 0.19
CA THR A 421 21.97 6.69 0.65
C THR A 421 23.50 6.61 0.52
N GLU A 422 24.12 5.49 0.87
CA GLU A 422 25.58 5.28 0.70
C GLU A 422 25.96 5.32 -0.78
N LYS A 423 25.21 4.62 -1.63
CA LYS A 423 25.43 4.59 -3.09
C LYS A 423 25.42 6.00 -3.67
N LEU A 424 24.39 6.77 -3.35
CA LEU A 424 24.22 8.14 -3.85
C LEU A 424 25.31 9.08 -3.31
N ALA A 425 25.67 8.95 -2.03
CA ALA A 425 26.76 9.72 -1.43
C ALA A 425 28.09 9.48 -2.16
N ASN A 426 28.39 8.24 -2.54
CA ASN A 426 29.59 7.89 -3.29
C ASN A 426 29.60 8.43 -4.73
N VAL A 427 28.43 8.44 -5.40
CA VAL A 427 28.27 9.11 -6.71
C VAL A 427 28.49 10.62 -6.60
N VAL A 428 27.90 11.26 -5.59
CA VAL A 428 28.08 12.70 -5.32
C VAL A 428 29.56 13.02 -5.04
N ALA A 429 30.23 12.19 -4.23
CA ALA A 429 31.63 12.38 -3.87
C ALA A 429 32.58 12.24 -5.06
N ALA A 430 32.28 11.35 -6.02
CA ALA A 430 33.05 11.20 -7.25
C ALA A 430 32.96 12.43 -8.16
N GLY A 431 31.78 13.06 -8.20
CA GLY A 431 31.52 14.34 -8.87
C GLY A 431 31.34 14.25 -10.39
N GLY A 432 30.59 15.22 -10.93
CA GLY A 432 30.37 15.40 -12.37
C GLY A 432 29.13 14.72 -12.95
N TYR A 433 28.41 13.92 -12.15
CA TYR A 433 27.12 13.33 -12.51
C TYR A 433 25.96 14.29 -12.21
N GLU A 434 24.91 14.24 -13.03
CA GLU A 434 23.70 15.06 -12.88
C GLU A 434 22.55 14.30 -12.23
N ALA A 435 22.57 12.96 -12.29
CA ALA A 435 21.64 12.07 -11.60
C ALA A 435 22.27 10.69 -11.37
N ALA A 436 21.60 9.86 -10.59
CA ALA A 436 21.90 8.43 -10.46
C ALA A 436 20.66 7.58 -10.81
N VAL A 437 20.88 6.41 -11.41
CA VAL A 437 19.85 5.40 -11.65
C VAL A 437 20.31 4.10 -11.01
N VAL A 438 19.52 3.54 -10.10
CA VAL A 438 19.80 2.28 -9.43
C VAL A 438 19.04 1.16 -10.12
N VAL A 439 19.79 0.17 -10.60
CA VAL A 439 19.28 -1.03 -11.25
C VAL A 439 19.09 -2.13 -10.21
N ASN A 440 17.96 -2.85 -10.27
CA ASN A 440 17.66 -3.95 -9.34
C ASN A 440 18.62 -5.15 -9.49
N ARG A 441 18.50 -6.16 -8.62
CA ARG A 441 19.47 -7.25 -8.45
C ARG A 441 18.88 -8.64 -8.71
N GLU A 442 19.70 -9.68 -8.71
CA GLU A 442 19.15 -11.05 -8.68
C GLU A 442 18.44 -11.34 -7.36
N GLY A 443 17.39 -12.15 -7.41
CA GLY A 443 16.44 -12.41 -6.33
C GLY A 443 15.29 -11.40 -6.26
N GLU A 444 15.50 -10.19 -6.79
CA GLU A 444 14.55 -9.07 -6.75
C GLU A 444 14.65 -8.31 -8.08
N CYS A 445 13.93 -8.77 -9.10
CA CYS A 445 14.22 -8.44 -10.51
C CYS A 445 13.40 -7.28 -11.09
N GLY A 446 12.21 -7.04 -10.53
CA GLY A 446 11.24 -6.03 -10.99
C GLY A 446 11.64 -4.59 -10.66
N ALA A 447 10.75 -3.63 -10.93
CA ALA A 447 10.97 -2.26 -10.46
C ALA A 447 10.88 -2.21 -8.93
N PHE A 448 11.26 -1.10 -8.32
CA PHE A 448 11.28 -0.96 -6.86
C PHE A 448 11.27 0.52 -6.47
N GLY A 449 10.70 0.83 -5.30
CA GLY A 449 10.85 2.13 -4.67
C GLY A 449 12.17 2.25 -3.91
N MET A 450 12.64 3.47 -3.68
CA MET A 450 13.86 3.70 -2.90
C MET A 450 13.66 4.81 -1.89
N THR A 451 13.86 4.49 -0.61
CA THR A 451 14.08 5.51 0.41
C THR A 451 15.56 5.88 0.49
N LEU A 452 15.91 7.09 0.07
CA LEU A 452 17.30 7.57 0.11
C LEU A 452 17.42 9.09 0.23
N GLU A 453 18.40 9.52 1.03
CA GLU A 453 18.75 10.94 1.17
C GLU A 453 19.89 11.31 0.22
N GLY A 454 19.76 12.43 -0.49
CA GLY A 454 20.88 12.98 -1.25
C GLY A 454 20.58 14.26 -1.99
N THR A 455 21.60 14.77 -2.70
CA THR A 455 21.55 16.08 -3.38
C THR A 455 21.45 16.00 -4.89
N LEU A 456 21.46 14.79 -5.46
CA LEU A 456 21.22 14.56 -6.90
C LEU A 456 19.86 13.87 -7.05
N PRO A 457 19.10 14.16 -8.11
CA PRO A 457 17.99 13.31 -8.51
C PRO A 457 18.44 11.86 -8.62
N ALA A 458 17.66 10.96 -8.04
CA ALA A 458 17.91 9.53 -8.08
C ALA A 458 16.66 8.79 -8.57
N PHE A 459 16.88 7.79 -9.43
CA PHE A 459 15.82 6.96 -10.00
C PHE A 459 16.11 5.48 -9.77
N SER A 460 15.08 4.64 -9.74
CA SER A 460 15.21 3.17 -9.75
C SER A 460 14.54 2.58 -10.99
N VAL A 461 15.09 1.45 -11.45
CA VAL A 461 14.56 0.69 -12.58
C VAL A 461 14.70 -0.81 -12.33
N ASP A 462 13.85 -1.60 -12.98
CA ASP A 462 13.98 -3.05 -12.99
C ASP A 462 15.32 -3.51 -13.59
N ARG A 463 15.67 -4.76 -13.34
CA ARG A 463 16.96 -5.31 -13.75
C ARG A 463 17.08 -5.46 -15.27
N ARG A 464 16.01 -5.82 -15.98
CA ARG A 464 16.02 -5.95 -17.45
C ARG A 464 16.34 -4.61 -18.09
N THR A 465 15.67 -3.55 -17.65
CA THR A 465 15.91 -2.18 -18.10
C THR A 465 17.37 -1.77 -17.90
N GLY A 466 17.96 -2.11 -16.75
CA GLY A 466 19.39 -1.83 -16.52
C GLY A 466 20.35 -2.58 -17.44
N PHE A 467 20.00 -3.78 -17.92
CA PHE A 467 20.73 -4.45 -19.02
C PHE A 467 20.52 -3.72 -20.34
N GLY A 468 19.30 -3.24 -20.60
CA GLY A 468 18.93 -2.44 -21.76
C GLY A 468 19.84 -1.23 -21.96
N PHE A 469 20.11 -0.47 -20.89
CA PHE A 469 20.98 0.73 -20.91
C PHE A 469 22.39 0.51 -21.48
N PHE A 470 22.83 -0.73 -21.66
CA PHE A 470 24.15 -1.07 -22.20
C PHE A 470 24.07 -2.04 -23.39
N ASP A 471 22.97 -2.04 -24.14
CA ASP A 471 22.72 -2.93 -25.29
C ASP A 471 22.77 -4.43 -24.92
N LYS A 472 22.47 -4.77 -23.67
CA LYS A 472 22.58 -6.14 -23.12
C LYS A 472 21.26 -6.80 -22.81
N GLU A 473 20.12 -6.21 -23.19
CA GLU A 473 18.79 -6.78 -22.90
C GLU A 473 18.65 -8.25 -23.36
N GLY A 474 19.23 -8.61 -24.50
CA GLY A 474 19.23 -10.00 -25.00
C GLY A 474 20.05 -11.00 -24.17
N GLU A 475 20.85 -10.53 -23.20
CA GLU A 475 21.58 -11.35 -22.22
C GLU A 475 20.79 -11.52 -20.91
N TYR A 476 19.66 -10.83 -20.73
CA TYR A 476 18.83 -10.91 -19.53
C TYR A 476 17.94 -12.16 -19.54
N ASP A 477 17.95 -12.92 -18.44
CA ASP A 477 17.10 -14.09 -18.20
C ASP A 477 16.33 -13.90 -16.89
N GLU A 478 15.01 -13.73 -17.01
CA GLU A 478 14.09 -13.49 -15.88
C GLU A 478 14.11 -14.66 -14.88
N ALA A 479 14.08 -15.90 -15.37
CA ALA A 479 14.03 -17.08 -14.52
C ALA A 479 15.34 -17.27 -13.74
N GLN A 480 16.48 -16.97 -14.37
CA GLN A 480 17.77 -16.96 -13.69
C GLN A 480 17.84 -15.82 -12.68
N CYS A 481 17.31 -14.65 -13.02
CA CYS A 481 17.28 -13.51 -12.11
C CYS A 481 16.51 -13.86 -10.83
N LEU A 482 15.27 -14.35 -10.97
CA LEU A 482 14.41 -14.72 -9.83
C LEU A 482 14.98 -15.89 -9.03
N ALA A 483 15.68 -16.83 -9.68
CA ALA A 483 16.34 -17.94 -9.01
C ALA A 483 17.66 -17.57 -8.30
N GLY A 484 18.20 -16.37 -8.59
CA GLY A 484 19.38 -15.85 -7.93
C GLY A 484 19.07 -15.31 -6.54
N GLY A 485 19.96 -14.49 -6.00
CA GLY A 485 19.74 -13.89 -4.69
C GLY A 485 20.75 -12.80 -4.38
N ASP A 486 20.60 -12.22 -3.18
CA ASP A 486 21.48 -11.17 -2.67
C ASP A 486 22.93 -11.66 -2.52
N THR A 487 23.68 -11.54 -3.61
CA THR A 487 25.08 -11.88 -3.68
C THR A 487 25.82 -10.80 -4.43
N GLU A 488 27.14 -10.71 -4.22
CA GLU A 488 27.97 -9.78 -4.98
C GLU A 488 27.84 -10.01 -6.49
N GLN A 489 27.84 -11.27 -6.94
CA GLN A 489 27.70 -11.59 -8.34
C GLN A 489 26.30 -11.23 -8.86
N GLY A 490 25.25 -11.57 -8.11
CA GLY A 490 23.86 -11.28 -8.47
C GLY A 490 23.51 -9.78 -8.43
N SER A 491 24.30 -8.97 -7.74
CA SER A 491 24.17 -7.51 -7.75
C SER A 491 24.78 -6.86 -8.99
N LEU A 492 25.70 -7.52 -9.72
CA LEU A 492 26.40 -6.90 -10.85
C LEU A 492 25.76 -7.28 -12.18
N ILE A 493 25.93 -6.44 -13.20
CA ILE A 493 25.58 -6.79 -14.59
C ILE A 493 26.79 -7.52 -15.22
N PRO A 494 26.66 -8.79 -15.62
CA PRO A 494 27.78 -9.56 -16.17
C PRO A 494 28.40 -8.90 -17.40
N GLY A 495 29.73 -8.85 -17.42
CA GLY A 495 30.49 -8.31 -18.56
C GLY A 495 30.58 -6.79 -18.64
N LEU A 496 29.99 -6.04 -17.69
CA LEU A 496 30.21 -4.60 -17.56
C LEU A 496 31.35 -4.29 -16.59
N ALA A 497 32.25 -3.41 -17.02
CA ALA A 497 33.31 -2.85 -16.20
C ALA A 497 32.95 -1.43 -15.76
N ILE A 498 33.38 -1.02 -14.57
CA ILE A 498 33.22 0.36 -14.09
C ILE A 498 33.78 1.34 -15.13
N GLY A 499 32.98 2.36 -15.47
CA GLY A 499 33.25 3.35 -16.52
C GLY A 499 32.70 2.98 -17.90
N ALA A 500 32.03 1.83 -18.06
CA ALA A 500 31.33 1.50 -19.30
C ALA A 500 30.29 2.58 -19.62
N THR A 501 30.27 3.01 -20.87
CA THR A 501 29.33 4.00 -21.40
C THR A 501 28.17 3.26 -22.03
N GLY A 502 26.96 3.61 -21.63
CA GLY A 502 25.72 3.10 -22.17
C GLY A 502 24.95 4.16 -22.96
N ASP A 503 23.64 3.94 -23.05
CA ASP A 503 22.68 4.76 -23.77
C ASP A 503 22.52 6.16 -23.17
N VAL A 504 21.89 7.05 -23.94
CA VAL A 504 21.38 8.31 -23.40
C VAL A 504 20.02 8.05 -22.76
N ILE A 505 20.00 8.14 -21.44
CA ILE A 505 18.82 7.91 -20.61
C ILE A 505 18.11 9.25 -20.42
N THR A 506 16.81 9.29 -20.69
CA THR A 506 15.99 10.49 -20.53
C THR A 506 14.81 10.23 -19.62
N PHE A 507 14.64 11.09 -18.62
CA PHE A 507 13.50 11.16 -17.72
C PHE A 507 12.76 12.46 -17.96
N SER A 508 11.42 12.42 -18.02
CA SER A 508 10.56 13.58 -18.09
C SER A 508 9.43 13.44 -17.09
N SER A 509 9.18 14.47 -16.29
CA SER A 509 8.07 14.50 -15.34
C SER A 509 6.95 15.39 -15.88
N SER A 510 5.71 14.91 -15.81
CA SER A 510 4.50 15.73 -15.86
C SER A 510 3.85 15.78 -14.49
N PHE A 511 3.03 16.81 -14.24
CA PHE A 511 2.12 16.81 -13.09
C PHE A 511 0.77 16.29 -13.57
N ASP A 512 0.23 15.31 -12.85
CA ASP A 512 -1.07 14.64 -13.04
C ASP A 512 -1.97 14.81 -11.83
N GLY A 513 -1.44 15.31 -10.70
CA GLY A 513 -2.22 15.47 -9.47
C GLY A 513 -2.31 14.18 -8.67
N TRP A 514 -2.83 14.26 -7.44
CA TRP A 514 -3.07 13.09 -6.59
C TRP A 514 -4.44 12.48 -6.86
N GLY A 515 -4.68 11.26 -6.37
CA GLY A 515 -5.93 10.53 -6.56
C GLY A 515 -7.21 11.27 -6.11
N TYR A 516 -8.32 10.99 -6.79
CA TYR A 516 -9.59 11.70 -6.66
C TYR A 516 -10.81 10.76 -6.71
N VAL A 517 -12.03 11.30 -6.63
CA VAL A 517 -13.26 10.51 -6.54
C VAL A 517 -14.08 10.58 -7.81
N HIS A 518 -14.60 9.45 -8.26
CA HIS A 518 -15.54 9.35 -9.37
C HIS A 518 -16.99 9.16 -8.86
N LEU A 519 -17.94 9.72 -9.62
CA LEU A 519 -19.36 9.44 -9.49
C LEU A 519 -19.88 8.76 -10.76
N TYR A 520 -20.31 7.52 -10.64
CA TYR A 520 -20.90 6.77 -11.73
C TYR A 520 -22.40 6.56 -11.54
N ARG A 521 -23.15 6.58 -12.65
CA ARG A 521 -24.53 6.08 -12.66
C ARG A 521 -24.51 4.55 -12.60
N ASN A 522 -25.16 3.97 -11.59
CA ASN A 522 -25.22 2.52 -11.43
C ASN A 522 -26.25 1.92 -12.40
N ASN A 523 -25.79 1.51 -13.58
CA ASN A 523 -26.56 0.81 -14.61
C ASN A 523 -25.85 -0.49 -15.01
N ASP A 524 -26.54 -1.33 -15.78
CA ASP A 524 -25.90 -2.50 -16.42
C ASP A 524 -25.14 -2.07 -17.69
N GLY A 525 -24.07 -2.80 -18.02
CA GLY A 525 -23.08 -2.43 -19.04
C GLY A 525 -22.10 -1.37 -18.54
N LYS A 526 -21.49 -0.63 -19.48
CA LYS A 526 -20.59 0.48 -19.16
C LYS A 526 -21.35 1.57 -18.40
N MET A 527 -21.00 1.74 -17.12
CA MET A 527 -21.56 2.75 -16.24
C MET A 527 -21.08 4.12 -16.71
N ALA A 528 -21.99 5.09 -16.75
CA ALA A 528 -21.67 6.44 -17.19
C ALA A 528 -21.02 7.20 -16.04
N GLU A 529 -19.82 7.74 -16.25
CA GLU A 529 -19.22 8.76 -15.40
C GLU A 529 -20.07 10.04 -15.49
N LEU A 530 -20.45 10.56 -14.33
CA LEU A 530 -21.30 11.74 -14.23
C LEU A 530 -20.51 12.96 -13.76
N ASP A 531 -19.56 12.74 -12.86
CA ASP A 531 -18.78 13.77 -12.21
C ASP A 531 -17.54 13.18 -11.57
N THR A 532 -16.58 14.05 -11.28
CA THR A 532 -15.39 13.75 -10.47
C THR A 532 -15.27 14.77 -9.34
N TYR A 533 -14.44 14.46 -8.34
CA TYR A 533 -14.18 15.35 -7.22
C TYR A 533 -12.77 15.15 -6.68
N ALA A 534 -11.96 16.20 -6.74
CA ALA A 534 -10.73 16.32 -5.97
C ALA A 534 -10.80 17.47 -4.94
N ILE A 535 -10.01 17.38 -3.87
CA ILE A 535 -9.73 18.56 -3.06
C ILE A 535 -8.83 19.50 -3.87
N PRO A 536 -9.00 20.84 -3.80
CA PRO A 536 -8.22 21.76 -4.62
C PRO A 536 -6.70 21.60 -4.47
N GLU A 537 -6.24 21.23 -3.28
CA GLU A 537 -4.83 21.02 -2.98
C GLU A 537 -4.25 19.78 -3.68
N ALA A 538 -5.06 18.77 -4.02
CA ALA A 538 -4.60 17.59 -4.72
C ALA A 538 -4.12 17.94 -6.14
N HIS A 539 -4.79 18.88 -6.81
CA HIS A 539 -4.44 19.26 -8.19
C HIS A 539 -3.73 20.62 -8.27
N ASP A 540 -3.10 21.06 -7.18
CA ASP A 540 -2.20 22.23 -7.14
C ASP A 540 -0.73 21.78 -7.18
N PRO A 541 0.02 22.07 -8.26
CA PRO A 541 1.45 21.74 -8.33
C PRO A 541 2.30 22.32 -7.19
N ALA A 542 1.85 23.41 -6.54
CA ALA A 542 2.53 23.97 -5.37
C ALA A 542 2.34 23.13 -4.08
N LYS A 543 1.44 22.14 -4.12
CA LYS A 543 1.09 21.23 -3.03
C LYS A 543 1.51 19.79 -3.27
N ALA A 544 2.07 19.49 -4.43
CA ALA A 544 2.63 18.19 -4.81
C ALA A 544 3.77 17.67 -3.91
N SER A 545 4.30 18.48 -2.98
CA SER A 545 5.28 18.02 -2.00
C SER A 545 5.21 18.83 -0.70
N GLY A 546 5.66 18.23 0.40
CA GLY A 546 5.77 18.87 1.72
C GLY A 546 4.45 19.14 2.43
N HIS A 547 3.35 18.51 1.99
CA HIS A 547 2.02 18.64 2.56
C HIS A 547 1.37 17.27 2.86
N GLY A 548 2.18 16.20 2.85
CA GLY A 548 1.74 14.81 2.91
C GLY A 548 0.97 14.38 1.66
N ASP A 549 0.50 13.12 1.66
CA ASP A 549 -0.26 12.57 0.54
C ASP A 549 -1.65 13.18 0.49
N LEU A 550 -2.06 13.67 -0.68
CA LEU A 550 -3.35 14.34 -0.87
C LEU A 550 -4.35 13.50 -1.68
N SER A 551 -4.08 12.21 -1.79
CA SER A 551 -4.99 11.23 -2.39
C SER A 551 -6.21 10.95 -1.51
N VAL A 552 -7.31 10.60 -2.15
CA VAL A 552 -8.40 9.86 -1.50
C VAL A 552 -8.00 8.41 -1.30
N HIS A 553 -8.54 7.76 -0.27
CA HIS A 553 -8.38 6.34 0.00
C HIS A 553 -9.74 5.62 -0.06
N GLU A 554 -10.63 5.88 0.91
CA GLU A 554 -11.92 5.17 1.00
C GLU A 554 -13.13 6.10 0.92
N VAL A 555 -14.25 5.54 0.48
CA VAL A 555 -15.58 6.12 0.56
C VAL A 555 -16.50 5.29 1.46
N ALA A 556 -17.26 5.99 2.30
CA ALA A 556 -18.38 5.42 3.03
C ALA A 556 -19.67 6.19 2.75
N THR A 557 -20.67 5.48 2.20
CA THR A 557 -21.97 6.08 1.88
C THR A 557 -22.91 6.06 3.08
N SER A 558 -23.78 7.07 3.18
CA SER A 558 -24.75 7.13 4.27
C SER A 558 -25.81 6.02 4.14
N PRO A 559 -26.03 5.17 5.17
CA PRO A 559 -27.11 4.20 5.19
C PRO A 559 -28.46 4.86 5.51
N THR A 560 -28.48 6.15 5.88
CA THR A 560 -29.72 6.89 6.20
C THR A 560 -30.13 7.85 5.09
N ARG A 561 -29.20 8.36 4.30
CA ARG A 561 -29.40 9.35 3.24
C ARG A 561 -28.85 8.86 1.91
N ASN A 562 -29.61 9.05 0.83
CA ASN A 562 -29.18 8.60 -0.50
C ASN A 562 -28.12 9.51 -1.14
N ASP A 563 -27.96 10.73 -0.63
CA ASP A 563 -27.20 11.80 -1.25
C ASP A 563 -25.88 12.10 -0.56
N LEU A 564 -25.50 11.40 0.51
CA LEU A 564 -24.38 11.79 1.39
C LEU A 564 -23.32 10.70 1.43
N ALA A 565 -22.05 11.09 1.30
CA ALA A 565 -20.90 10.23 1.46
C ALA A 565 -19.81 10.93 2.27
N TYR A 566 -18.93 10.12 2.85
CA TYR A 566 -17.76 10.53 3.61
C TYR A 566 -16.54 9.92 2.95
N LEU A 567 -15.46 10.69 2.85
CA LEU A 567 -14.24 10.28 2.18
C LEU A 567 -13.08 10.43 3.15
N SER A 568 -12.23 9.42 3.26
CA SER A 568 -10.90 9.58 3.83
C SER A 568 -9.97 10.07 2.74
N TYR A 569 -9.44 11.28 2.93
CA TYR A 569 -8.20 11.68 2.29
C TYR A 569 -7.12 11.62 3.36
N TYR A 570 -5.92 11.15 3.00
CA TYR A 570 -4.77 11.03 3.90
C TYR A 570 -4.45 12.35 4.63
N SER A 571 -3.53 13.15 4.10
CA SER A 571 -3.23 14.49 4.61
C SER A 571 -4.25 15.53 4.18
N GLY A 572 -5.14 15.16 3.25
CA GLY A 572 -6.35 15.91 2.95
C GLY A 572 -7.30 15.96 4.15
N GLY A 573 -7.38 14.93 4.99
CA GLY A 573 -8.32 14.86 6.11
C GLY A 573 -9.70 14.34 5.70
N LEU A 574 -10.66 14.33 6.64
CA LEU A 574 -12.02 13.84 6.35
C LEU A 574 -12.72 14.82 5.40
N ARG A 575 -13.40 14.30 4.38
CA ARG A 575 -14.31 15.05 3.51
C ARG A 575 -15.72 14.50 3.58
N VAL A 576 -16.71 15.37 3.36
CA VAL A 576 -18.13 15.03 3.28
C VAL A 576 -18.66 15.60 1.98
N THR A 577 -19.16 14.74 1.11
CA THR A 577 -19.71 15.13 -0.19
C THR A 577 -21.20 14.84 -0.25
N LYS A 578 -21.90 15.62 -1.09
CA LYS A 578 -23.27 15.31 -1.49
C LYS A 578 -23.41 15.17 -2.98
N ILE A 579 -24.32 14.27 -3.39
CA ILE A 579 -24.79 14.20 -4.77
C ILE A 579 -25.88 15.25 -4.97
N VAL A 580 -25.61 16.27 -5.80
CA VAL A 580 -26.53 17.35 -6.15
C VAL A 580 -26.60 17.46 -7.67
N ASN A 581 -27.75 17.11 -8.26
CA ASN A 581 -27.95 17.12 -9.72
C ASN A 581 -26.91 16.30 -10.49
N ASP A 582 -26.67 15.06 -10.04
CA ASP A 582 -25.67 14.16 -10.63
C ASP A 582 -24.20 14.64 -10.48
N SER A 583 -23.91 15.55 -9.54
CA SER A 583 -22.54 16.02 -9.23
C SER A 583 -22.18 15.85 -7.75
N LEU A 584 -20.91 15.59 -7.45
CA LEU A 584 -20.34 15.56 -6.10
C LEU A 584 -20.01 16.99 -5.65
N VAL A 585 -20.54 17.36 -4.48
CA VAL A 585 -20.32 18.69 -3.89
C VAL A 585 -19.81 18.52 -2.47
N GLU A 586 -18.61 19.02 -2.17
CA GLU A 586 -18.13 19.08 -0.78
C GLU A 586 -19.07 19.96 0.06
N VAL A 587 -19.57 19.39 1.15
CA VAL A 587 -20.44 20.07 2.11
C VAL A 587 -19.85 20.13 3.52
N GLY A 588 -18.71 19.49 3.76
CA GLY A 588 -18.00 19.55 5.03
C GLY A 588 -16.64 18.88 4.98
N HIS A 589 -15.79 19.24 5.93
CA HIS A 589 -14.46 18.66 6.08
C HIS A 589 -13.94 18.81 7.51
N PHE A 590 -12.88 18.06 7.82
CA PHE A 590 -12.11 18.20 9.04
C PHE A 590 -10.63 17.83 8.84
N ILE A 591 -9.75 18.68 9.39
CA ILE A 591 -8.32 18.48 9.57
C ILE A 591 -7.97 18.99 10.98
N ASP A 592 -7.33 18.16 11.80
CA ASP A 592 -7.00 18.47 13.19
C ASP A 592 -5.79 19.40 13.32
N GLU A 593 -5.63 19.97 14.51
CA GLU A 593 -4.41 20.66 14.91
C GLU A 593 -3.23 19.68 14.88
N GLY A 594 -2.25 19.95 14.02
CA GLY A 594 -1.12 19.06 13.78
C GLY A 594 -1.24 18.23 12.50
N GLY A 595 -2.42 18.23 11.84
CA GLY A 595 -2.68 17.45 10.65
C GLY A 595 -3.38 16.12 10.94
N ASN A 596 -3.67 15.38 9.87
CA ASN A 596 -4.23 14.04 9.91
C ASN A 596 -3.61 13.20 8.80
N ASN A 597 -3.80 11.89 8.91
CA ASN A 597 -3.42 10.92 7.90
C ASN A 597 -4.50 9.83 7.86
N PHE A 598 -5.69 10.16 7.34
CA PHE A 598 -6.83 9.23 7.39
C PHE A 598 -6.73 8.17 6.29
N TRP A 599 -6.76 6.90 6.72
CA TRP A 599 -6.80 5.73 5.86
C TRP A 599 -8.24 5.31 5.60
N GLY A 600 -8.89 4.71 6.60
CA GLY A 600 -10.21 4.15 6.44
C GLY A 600 -11.34 5.08 6.89
N VAL A 601 -12.53 4.88 6.36
CA VAL A 601 -13.74 5.60 6.74
C VAL A 601 -14.95 4.66 6.78
N GLN A 602 -15.75 4.72 7.86
CA GLN A 602 -16.93 3.86 7.99
C GLN A 602 -18.09 4.57 8.69
N VAL A 603 -19.26 4.58 8.04
CA VAL A 603 -20.48 5.13 8.62
C VAL A 603 -21.14 4.13 9.57
N PHE A 604 -21.62 4.62 10.71
CA PHE A 604 -22.41 3.83 11.66
C PHE A 604 -23.52 4.65 12.31
N SER A 605 -24.49 3.96 12.91
CA SER A 605 -25.59 4.59 13.63
C SER A 605 -25.53 4.28 15.12
N HIS A 606 -25.77 5.29 15.96
CA HIS A 606 -25.89 5.13 17.40
C HIS A 606 -27.02 6.00 17.95
N ASN A 607 -27.97 5.38 18.65
CA ASN A 607 -29.18 6.03 19.18
C ASN A 607 -29.95 6.87 18.14
N GLY A 608 -30.07 6.35 16.91
CA GLY A 608 -30.80 7.00 15.81
C GLY A 608 -30.09 8.21 15.20
N ARG A 609 -28.81 8.44 15.54
CA ARG A 609 -27.94 9.43 14.89
C ARG A 609 -26.87 8.72 14.08
N GLU A 610 -26.56 9.30 12.93
CA GLU A 610 -25.45 8.88 12.08
C GLU A 610 -24.14 9.49 12.59
N TYR A 611 -23.09 8.68 12.58
CA TYR A 611 -21.72 9.06 12.87
C TYR A 611 -20.82 8.44 11.81
N VAL A 612 -19.61 8.97 11.69
CA VAL A 612 -18.58 8.37 10.85
C VAL A 612 -17.33 8.14 11.70
N ALA A 613 -16.77 6.94 11.59
CA ALA A 613 -15.46 6.61 12.13
C ALA A 613 -14.42 6.81 11.03
N ALA A 614 -13.26 7.34 11.38
CA ALA A 614 -12.09 7.33 10.52
C ALA A 614 -10.88 6.83 11.29
N SER A 615 -10.04 6.03 10.65
CA SER A 615 -8.75 5.61 11.16
C SER A 615 -7.66 6.57 10.69
N ASP A 616 -6.99 7.18 11.65
CA ASP A 616 -5.82 8.03 11.40
C ASP A 616 -4.56 7.19 11.64
N ARG A 617 -3.70 7.08 10.61
CA ARG A 617 -2.48 6.26 10.58
C ARG A 617 -1.58 6.52 11.79
N ASP A 618 -1.52 7.77 12.23
CA ASP A 618 -0.57 8.27 13.20
C ASP A 618 -1.14 8.33 14.62
N TYR A 619 -2.45 8.25 14.75
CA TYR A 619 -3.14 8.41 16.04
C TYR A 619 -4.00 7.21 16.42
N GLY A 620 -4.91 6.76 15.55
CA GLY A 620 -5.97 5.81 15.89
C GLY A 620 -7.35 6.29 15.48
N LEU A 621 -8.33 6.14 16.37
CA LEU A 621 -9.73 6.33 16.01
C LEU A 621 -10.20 7.77 16.18
N TYR A 622 -10.82 8.32 15.15
CA TYR A 622 -11.66 9.52 15.21
C TYR A 622 -13.13 9.16 14.97
N ILE A 623 -14.04 9.83 15.68
CA ILE A 623 -15.48 9.73 15.49
C ILE A 623 -16.04 11.12 15.25
N PHE A 624 -16.74 11.28 14.13
CA PHE A 624 -17.33 12.54 13.72
C PHE A 624 -18.85 12.47 13.60
N GLU A 625 -19.46 13.65 13.64
CA GLU A 625 -20.85 13.90 13.26
C GLU A 625 -20.87 15.00 12.20
N TYR A 626 -21.51 14.74 11.06
CA TYR A 626 -21.85 15.80 10.10
C TYR A 626 -22.97 16.66 10.67
N THR A 627 -22.76 17.98 10.65
CA THR A 627 -23.62 18.99 11.26
C THR A 627 -24.27 19.93 10.24
N GLY A 628 -23.96 19.75 8.96
CA GLY A 628 -24.60 20.52 7.89
C GLY A 628 -26.02 20.05 7.60
N ASN A 629 -26.80 20.92 6.95
CA ASN A 629 -28.16 20.61 6.49
C ASN A 629 -28.12 19.68 5.29
#